data_AF-A0A8I6X2A5-F1
#
_entry.id   AF-A0A8I6X2A5-F1
#
_cell.length_a   1.000
_cell.length_b   1.000
_cell.length_c   1.000
_cell.angle_alpha   90.00
_cell.angle_beta   90.00
_cell.angle_gamma   90.00
#
_symmetry.space_group_name_H-M   'P 1'
#
loop_
_entity.id
_entity.type
_entity.pdbx_description
1 polymer ?
#
loop_
_entity_poly.entity_id
_entity_poly.type
_entity_poly.pdbx_seq_one_letter_code
_entity_poly.pdbx_strand_id
1 'polypeptide(L)'
;MELEPWANPGIELDMPSLRSFRYKGFPIKLSLMSPVPALERVDLDVSRREYKVQQYLEPVSRILTSFSCTRALKLRLGCIEDIVAGGAIPPTFPDLELLEVEGHYKFNRLAPMSSAHRDIVQLGGVSELPASLTDNSFSCLQKSLRKVTLKFKAMEVNCFQVQLAKFLVGNAMVLEEMQVDDGDQFS
;
A
#
# COMPACT_ATOMS: atom_id res chain seq x y z
N MET A 1 4.00 -12.85 -36.47
CA MET A 1 4.56 -12.84 -35.11
C MET A 1 3.53 -12.17 -34.25
N GLU A 2 2.66 -12.98 -33.65
CA GLU A 2 1.55 -12.49 -32.84
C GLU A 2 2.10 -12.05 -31.48
N LEU A 3 1.77 -10.82 -31.07
CA LEU A 3 2.10 -10.33 -29.74
C LEU A 3 1.17 -11.03 -28.75
N GLU A 4 1.72 -11.93 -27.93
CA GLU A 4 0.98 -12.63 -26.88
C GLU A 4 0.30 -11.60 -25.95
N PRO A 5 -1.04 -11.53 -25.90
CA PRO A 5 -1.80 -10.43 -25.26
C PRO A 5 -1.76 -10.44 -23.72
N TRP A 6 -1.00 -11.36 -23.13
CA TRP A 6 -0.89 -11.60 -21.68
C TRP A 6 0.52 -11.34 -21.13
N ALA A 7 1.45 -10.89 -21.96
CA ALA A 7 2.61 -10.16 -21.46
C ALA A 7 2.08 -8.82 -20.92
N ASN A 8 1.89 -8.71 -19.61
CA ASN A 8 1.52 -7.45 -18.95
C ASN A 8 2.57 -6.39 -19.33
N PRO A 9 2.33 -5.50 -20.30
CA PRO A 9 3.38 -4.62 -20.81
C PRO A 9 3.73 -3.54 -19.78
N GLY A 10 2.89 -3.39 -18.74
CA GLY A 10 2.95 -2.27 -17.83
C GLY A 10 2.80 -0.94 -18.56
N ILE A 11 3.10 0.13 -17.84
CA ILE A 11 3.32 1.45 -18.40
C ILE A 11 4.76 1.84 -18.11
N GLU A 12 5.48 2.15 -19.18
CA GLU A 12 6.83 2.70 -19.11
C GLU A 12 6.78 4.21 -19.33
N LEU A 13 7.39 4.96 -18.43
CA LEU A 13 7.39 6.42 -18.43
C LEU A 13 8.82 6.91 -18.61
N ASP A 14 9.12 7.45 -19.79
CA ASP A 14 10.36 8.20 -20.03
C ASP A 14 10.07 9.70 -19.98
N MET A 15 10.06 10.24 -18.75
CA MET A 15 9.69 11.63 -18.48
C MET A 15 10.57 12.22 -17.37
N PRO A 16 11.82 12.62 -17.66
CA PRO A 16 12.77 13.07 -16.64
C PRO A 16 12.37 14.39 -15.94
N SER A 17 11.45 15.16 -16.54
CA SER A 17 10.90 16.40 -15.96
C SER A 17 9.60 16.21 -15.18
N LEU A 18 9.16 14.96 -14.97
CA LEU A 18 7.90 14.64 -14.31
C LEU A 18 7.94 15.09 -12.84
N ARG A 19 7.01 15.95 -12.43
CA ARG A 19 6.89 16.43 -11.04
C ARG A 19 5.71 15.84 -10.29
N SER A 20 4.66 15.49 -11.02
CA SER A 20 3.44 14.94 -10.46
C SER A 20 2.98 13.78 -11.34
N PHE A 21 2.73 12.64 -10.73
CA PHE A 21 2.18 11.47 -11.39
C PHE A 21 0.90 11.01 -10.70
N ARG A 22 -0.15 10.74 -11.48
CA ARG A 22 -1.39 10.17 -10.98
C ARG A 22 -1.79 8.97 -11.81
N TYR A 23 -2.12 7.88 -11.14
CA TYR A 23 -2.64 6.67 -11.76
C TYR A 23 -3.92 6.21 -11.05
N LYS A 24 -4.93 5.82 -11.82
CA LYS A 24 -6.14 5.19 -11.32
C LYS A 24 -6.51 4.00 -12.19
N GLY A 25 -6.51 2.80 -11.63
CA GLY A 25 -6.78 1.60 -12.41
C GLY A 25 -6.46 0.31 -11.68
N PHE A 26 -6.20 -0.74 -12.45
CA PHE A 26 -5.72 -2.00 -11.91
C PHE A 26 -4.27 -1.87 -11.44
N PRO A 27 -3.84 -2.59 -10.41
CA PRO A 27 -2.44 -2.69 -10.08
C PRO A 27 -1.67 -3.39 -11.22
N ILE A 28 -1.09 -2.60 -12.10
CA ILE A 28 -0.25 -3.02 -13.22
C ILE A 28 1.19 -2.56 -12.99
N LYS A 29 2.13 -3.09 -13.77
CA LYS A 29 3.52 -2.65 -13.72
C LYS A 29 3.62 -1.18 -14.15
N LEU A 30 4.24 -0.35 -13.33
CA LEU A 30 4.60 1.03 -13.66
C LEU A 30 6.11 1.17 -13.51
N SER A 31 6.81 1.69 -14.52
CA SER A 31 8.27 1.80 -14.51
C SER A 31 8.72 3.16 -15.03
N LEU A 32 9.66 3.79 -14.31
CA LEU A 32 10.35 4.99 -14.76
C LEU A 32 11.59 4.56 -15.55
N MET A 33 11.68 4.95 -16.81
CA MET A 33 12.80 4.59 -17.70
C MET A 33 14.01 5.53 -17.54
N SER A 34 13.77 6.70 -16.96
CA SER A 34 14.79 7.70 -16.64
C SER A 34 14.66 8.16 -15.18
N PRO A 35 15.75 8.59 -14.53
CA PRO A 35 15.68 9.19 -13.20
C PRO A 35 14.77 10.41 -13.21
N VAL A 36 13.88 10.49 -12.23
CA VAL A 36 12.95 11.62 -12.07
C VAL A 36 13.25 12.32 -10.74
N PRO A 37 14.36 13.07 -10.64
CA PRO A 37 14.83 13.65 -9.36
C PRO A 37 13.92 14.76 -8.85
N ALA A 38 13.09 15.35 -9.71
CA ALA A 38 12.14 16.41 -9.36
C ALA A 38 10.72 15.87 -9.07
N LEU A 39 10.56 14.56 -8.85
CA LEU A 39 9.25 13.96 -8.61
C LEU A 39 8.71 14.35 -7.24
N GLU A 40 7.84 15.35 -7.19
CA GLU A 40 7.30 15.89 -5.96
C GLU A 40 6.12 15.08 -5.43
N ARG A 41 5.22 14.62 -6.32
CA ARG A 41 3.96 13.99 -5.91
C ARG A 41 3.61 12.76 -6.75
N VAL A 42 3.19 11.71 -6.06
CA VAL A 42 2.67 10.47 -6.65
C VAL A 42 1.34 10.11 -6.01
N ASP A 43 0.32 9.91 -6.85
CA ASP A 43 -1.05 9.57 -6.44
C ASP A 43 -1.46 8.27 -7.14
N LEU A 44 -1.53 7.17 -6.40
CA LEU A 44 -1.82 5.83 -6.91
C LEU A 44 -3.15 5.33 -6.35
N ASP A 45 -4.16 5.21 -7.21
CA ASP A 45 -5.41 4.53 -6.92
C ASP A 45 -5.42 3.17 -7.62
N VAL A 46 -5.02 2.15 -6.88
CA VAL A 46 -4.99 0.74 -7.32
C VAL A 46 -6.08 -0.08 -6.64
N SER A 47 -7.18 0.58 -6.24
CA SER A 47 -8.32 -0.06 -5.58
C SER A 47 -9.14 -0.94 -6.51
N ARG A 48 -9.01 -0.79 -7.84
CA ARG A 48 -9.75 -1.57 -8.81
C ARG A 48 -9.30 -3.03 -8.80
N ARG A 49 -10.23 -3.93 -8.49
CA ARG A 49 -10.01 -5.38 -8.59
C ARG A 49 -11.11 -6.02 -9.45
N GLU A 50 -10.70 -6.94 -10.30
CA GLU A 50 -11.61 -7.85 -11.00
C GLU A 50 -11.12 -9.29 -10.80
N TYR A 51 -12.03 -10.18 -10.40
CA TYR A 51 -11.72 -11.57 -10.07
C TYR A 51 -11.02 -12.34 -11.20
N LYS A 52 -11.28 -11.95 -12.45
CA LYS A 52 -10.73 -12.63 -13.64
C LYS A 52 -9.26 -12.29 -13.93
N VAL A 53 -8.72 -11.22 -13.35
CA VAL A 53 -7.36 -10.72 -13.67
C VAL A 53 -6.41 -10.77 -12.48
N GLN A 54 -6.80 -11.40 -11.37
CA GLN A 54 -6.08 -11.36 -10.10
C GLN A 54 -4.65 -11.92 -10.19
N GLN A 55 -4.42 -12.91 -11.06
CA GLN A 55 -3.11 -13.51 -11.32
C GLN A 55 -2.14 -12.62 -12.14
N TYR A 56 -2.65 -11.54 -12.74
CA TYR A 56 -1.85 -10.59 -13.55
C TYR A 56 -1.60 -9.27 -12.81
N LEU A 57 -2.13 -9.12 -11.60
CA LEU A 57 -1.96 -7.91 -10.82
C LEU A 57 -0.54 -7.85 -10.26
N GLU A 58 0.10 -6.69 -10.41
CA GLU A 58 1.39 -6.45 -9.79
C GLU A 58 1.22 -6.17 -8.30
N PRO A 59 2.07 -6.76 -7.43
CA PRO A 59 2.15 -6.38 -6.04
C PRO A 59 2.37 -4.87 -5.88
N VAL A 60 1.65 -4.24 -4.95
CA VAL A 60 1.76 -2.80 -4.70
C VAL A 60 3.19 -2.42 -4.34
N SER A 61 3.87 -3.26 -3.57
CA SER A 61 5.30 -3.10 -3.23
C SER A 61 6.17 -2.91 -4.48
N ARG A 62 5.92 -3.66 -5.56
CA ARG A 62 6.66 -3.51 -6.83
C ARG A 62 6.32 -2.21 -7.54
N ILE A 63 5.06 -1.80 -7.57
CA ILE A 63 4.66 -0.51 -8.16
C ILE A 63 5.36 0.64 -7.45
N LEU A 64 5.40 0.60 -6.12
CA LEU A 64 6.02 1.65 -5.29
C LEU A 64 7.53 1.77 -5.53
N THR A 65 8.25 0.68 -5.86
CA THR A 65 9.71 0.74 -6.05
C THR A 65 10.12 1.74 -7.13
N SER A 66 9.31 1.87 -8.17
CA SER A 66 9.52 2.83 -9.27
C SER A 66 9.40 4.29 -8.84
N PHE A 67 8.77 4.57 -7.69
CA PHE A 67 8.47 5.93 -7.22
C PHE A 67 9.13 6.27 -5.88
N SER A 68 10.20 5.56 -5.52
CA SER A 68 10.92 5.71 -4.25
C SER A 68 11.49 7.12 -3.99
N CYS A 69 11.75 7.91 -5.04
CA CYS A 69 12.24 9.29 -4.94
C CYS A 69 11.15 10.36 -4.69
N THR A 70 9.89 9.96 -4.51
CA THR A 70 8.80 10.93 -4.33
C THR A 70 8.81 11.57 -2.93
N ARG A 71 8.44 12.86 -2.86
CA ARG A 71 8.29 13.60 -1.60
C ARG A 71 6.89 13.48 -0.99
N ALA A 72 5.87 13.24 -1.80
CA ALA A 72 4.50 13.08 -1.34
C ALA A 72 3.82 11.89 -2.04
N LEU A 73 3.48 10.87 -1.28
CA LEU A 73 2.78 9.68 -1.75
C LEU A 73 1.36 9.64 -1.22
N LYS A 74 0.39 9.56 -2.14
CA LYS A 74 -0.98 9.20 -1.85
C LYS A 74 -1.26 7.83 -2.45
N LEU A 75 -1.72 6.90 -1.63
CA LEU A 75 -1.96 5.52 -2.01
C LEU A 75 -3.38 5.11 -1.61
N ARG A 76 -4.20 4.73 -2.58
CA ARG A 76 -5.55 4.21 -2.39
C ARG A 76 -5.60 2.73 -2.79
N LEU A 77 -5.97 1.88 -1.84
CA LEU A 77 -5.91 0.43 -1.93
C LEU A 77 -7.30 -0.21 -1.79
N GLY A 78 -7.49 -1.33 -2.49
CA GLY A 78 -8.70 -2.14 -2.35
C GLY A 78 -8.72 -2.97 -1.06
N CYS A 79 -7.53 -3.35 -0.57
CA CYS A 79 -7.32 -3.85 0.79
C CYS A 79 -6.07 -3.18 1.37
N ILE A 80 -6.14 -2.66 2.59
CA ILE A 80 -4.99 -2.00 3.25
C ILE A 80 -3.78 -2.95 3.40
N GLU A 81 -4.02 -4.24 3.56
CA GLU A 81 -2.98 -5.28 3.64
C GLU A 81 -2.17 -5.42 2.34
N ASP A 82 -2.69 -4.93 1.21
CA ASP A 82 -1.97 -4.97 -0.06
C ASP A 82 -0.67 -4.14 -0.03
N ILE A 83 -0.57 -3.16 0.88
CA ILE A 83 0.63 -2.32 1.01
C ILE A 83 1.88 -3.15 1.32
N VAL A 84 1.69 -4.31 1.95
CA VAL A 84 2.75 -5.27 2.30
C VAL A 84 2.65 -6.57 1.50
N ALA A 85 1.65 -6.70 0.62
CA ALA A 85 1.45 -7.90 -0.19
C ALA A 85 2.64 -8.09 -1.15
N GLY A 86 3.12 -9.35 -1.19
CA GLY A 86 4.31 -9.74 -1.94
C GLY A 86 5.57 -9.94 -1.09
N GLY A 87 5.49 -9.82 0.24
CA GLY A 87 6.59 -10.15 1.17
C GLY A 87 7.80 -9.21 1.07
N ALA A 88 7.74 -8.21 0.20
CA ALA A 88 8.76 -7.20 0.03
C ALA A 88 8.52 -6.06 1.02
N ILE A 89 9.63 -5.62 1.61
CA ILE A 89 9.72 -4.36 2.35
C ILE A 89 9.21 -3.24 1.43
N PRO A 90 8.30 -2.35 1.89
CA PRO A 90 7.98 -1.12 1.17
C PRO A 90 9.29 -0.43 0.81
N PRO A 91 9.43 0.10 -0.42
CA PRO A 91 10.69 0.67 -0.85
C PRO A 91 11.16 1.74 0.13
N THR A 92 12.47 1.82 0.30
CA THR A 92 13.10 2.91 1.04
C THR A 92 12.68 4.21 0.38
N PHE A 93 11.88 5.01 1.06
CA PHE A 93 11.49 6.34 0.61
C PHE A 93 12.35 7.40 1.31
N PRO A 94 13.57 7.69 0.82
CA PRO A 94 14.50 8.60 1.50
C PRO A 94 13.94 10.02 1.64
N ASP A 95 13.22 10.50 0.64
CA ASP A 95 12.80 11.90 0.53
C ASP A 95 11.31 12.10 0.85
N LEU A 96 10.61 11.06 1.29
CA LEU A 96 9.17 11.11 1.51
C LEU A 96 8.82 11.92 2.76
N GLU A 97 8.16 13.04 2.53
CA GLU A 97 7.73 13.97 3.57
C GLU A 97 6.26 13.75 3.97
N LEU A 98 5.43 13.32 3.02
CA LEU A 98 4.00 13.12 3.22
C LEU A 98 3.56 11.74 2.72
N LEU A 99 2.90 10.98 3.59
CA LEU A 99 2.27 9.71 3.28
C LEU A 99 0.77 9.76 3.58
N GLU A 100 -0.06 9.65 2.56
CA GLU A 100 -1.51 9.41 2.70
C GLU A 100 -1.82 7.98 2.23
N VAL A 101 -2.32 7.13 3.13
CA VAL A 101 -2.78 5.78 2.79
C VAL A 101 -4.28 5.69 3.07
N GLU A 102 -5.02 5.32 2.04
CA GLU A 102 -6.44 5.04 2.10
C GLU A 102 -6.67 3.58 1.69
N GLY A 103 -7.39 2.82 2.51
CA GLY A 103 -7.65 1.43 2.19
C GLY A 103 -8.82 0.85 2.97
N HIS A 104 -9.54 -0.05 2.32
CA HIS A 104 -10.56 -0.85 2.99
C HIS A 104 -9.90 -2.00 3.73
N TYR A 105 -10.45 -2.40 4.87
CA TYR A 105 -10.13 -3.69 5.47
C TYR A 105 -11.16 -4.71 5.00
N LYS A 106 -10.71 -5.81 4.37
CA LYS A 106 -11.58 -6.94 4.06
C LYS A 106 -11.31 -8.04 5.06
N PHE A 107 -12.20 -8.20 6.04
CA PHE A 107 -12.19 -9.41 6.86
C PHE A 107 -12.43 -10.61 5.93
N ASN A 108 -11.43 -11.47 5.77
CA ASN A 108 -11.60 -12.72 5.03
C ASN A 108 -12.51 -13.63 5.86
N ARG A 109 -13.82 -13.57 5.61
CA ARG A 109 -14.79 -14.55 6.11
C ARG A 109 -14.67 -15.91 5.39
N LEU A 110 -13.51 -16.22 4.82
CA LEU A 110 -13.27 -17.40 3.98
C LEU A 110 -12.30 -18.36 4.66
N ALA A 111 -12.69 -18.86 5.83
CA ALA A 111 -12.60 -20.30 6.05
C ALA A 111 -14.00 -20.85 5.76
N PRO A 112 -14.19 -21.78 4.81
CA PRO A 112 -15.49 -22.43 4.67
C PRO A 112 -15.78 -23.13 5.99
N MET A 113 -16.86 -22.71 6.64
CA MET A 113 -17.32 -23.35 7.86
C MET A 113 -17.67 -24.80 7.53
N SER A 114 -16.79 -25.73 7.87
CA SER A 114 -17.22 -27.09 8.18
C SER A 114 -18.18 -26.97 9.36
N SER A 115 -19.45 -27.32 9.15
CA SER A 115 -20.57 -27.11 10.07
C SER A 115 -20.52 -27.97 11.34
N ALA A 116 -19.33 -28.29 11.86
CA ALA A 116 -19.16 -29.31 12.90
C ALA A 116 -18.72 -28.80 14.27
N HIS A 117 -18.27 -27.55 14.47
CA HIS A 117 -17.85 -27.07 15.80
C HIS A 117 -18.38 -25.66 16.06
N ARG A 118 -19.60 -25.57 16.61
CA ARG A 118 -20.02 -24.40 17.39
C ARG A 118 -19.34 -24.53 18.73
N ASP A 119 -18.15 -23.96 18.85
CA ASP A 119 -17.52 -23.45 20.07
C ASP A 119 -16.05 -23.21 19.72
N ILE A 120 -15.55 -22.01 20.04
CA ILE A 120 -14.35 -21.36 19.47
C ILE A 120 -14.69 -20.60 18.18
N VAL A 121 -15.15 -19.36 18.36
CA VAL A 121 -14.87 -18.31 17.36
C VAL A 121 -13.35 -18.19 17.33
N GLN A 122 -12.71 -18.96 16.46
CA GLN A 122 -11.33 -18.71 16.11
C GLN A 122 -11.40 -17.35 15.42
N LEU A 123 -11.05 -16.29 16.16
CA LEU A 123 -10.75 -14.98 15.59
C LEU A 123 -9.78 -15.29 14.44
N GLY A 124 -10.30 -15.28 13.21
CA GLY A 124 -9.53 -15.57 12.01
C GLY A 124 -8.26 -14.75 12.11
N GLY A 125 -7.12 -15.41 11.92
CA GLY A 125 -5.80 -14.90 12.29
C GLY A 125 -5.73 -13.40 12.04
N VAL A 126 -5.61 -12.64 13.12
CA VAL A 126 -5.56 -11.18 13.01
C VAL A 126 -4.39 -10.91 12.08
N SER A 127 -4.63 -10.26 10.95
CA SER A 127 -3.57 -10.01 9.97
C SER A 127 -2.50 -9.17 10.65
N GLU A 128 -1.42 -9.81 11.09
CA GLU A 128 -0.30 -9.11 11.70
C GLU A 128 0.55 -8.49 10.59
N LEU A 129 1.21 -7.37 10.89
CA LEU A 129 2.28 -6.87 10.06
C LEU A 129 3.32 -7.99 9.88
N PRO A 130 3.79 -8.24 8.64
CA PRO A 130 4.82 -9.24 8.42
C PRO A 130 6.06 -8.92 9.26
N ALA A 131 6.70 -9.96 9.81
CA ALA A 131 7.88 -9.81 10.67
C ALA A 131 9.02 -9.00 10.02
N SER A 132 9.08 -9.00 8.68
CA SER A 132 10.00 -8.15 7.90
C SER A 132 9.78 -6.64 8.07
N LEU A 133 8.64 -6.20 8.60
CA LEU A 133 8.38 -4.80 8.96
C LEU A 133 8.64 -4.52 10.43
N THR A 134 8.49 -5.51 11.31
CA THR A 134 8.69 -5.30 12.75
C THR A 134 10.18 -5.27 13.13
N ASP A 135 11.04 -5.95 12.36
CA ASP A 135 12.47 -6.08 12.67
C ASP A 135 13.37 -5.07 11.94
N ASN A 136 12.84 -4.35 10.95
CA ASN A 136 13.63 -3.42 10.14
C ASN A 136 13.41 -1.97 10.58
N SER A 137 14.50 -1.31 11.00
CA SER A 137 14.52 0.14 11.22
C SER A 137 14.59 0.86 9.88
N PHE A 138 13.49 1.50 9.48
CA PHE A 138 13.40 2.33 8.27
C PHE A 138 14.01 3.70 8.54
N SER A 139 15.34 3.76 8.60
CA SER A 139 16.10 4.99 8.85
C SER A 139 15.84 6.12 7.84
N CYS A 140 15.30 5.78 6.66
CA CYS A 140 14.83 6.74 5.66
C CYS A 140 13.64 7.56 6.16
N LEU A 141 12.61 6.90 6.71
CA LEU A 141 11.40 7.54 7.20
C LEU A 141 11.68 8.42 8.43
N GLN A 142 12.72 8.08 9.19
CA GLN A 142 13.08 8.82 10.41
C GLN A 142 13.45 10.28 10.15
N LYS A 143 13.93 10.63 8.95
CA LYS A 143 14.52 11.94 8.66
C LYS A 143 13.63 12.86 7.83
N SER A 144 12.70 12.30 7.07
CA SER A 144 11.91 13.04 6.09
C SER A 144 10.41 13.01 6.37
N LEU A 145 9.87 11.93 6.93
CA LEU A 145 8.41 11.76 7.05
C LEU A 145 7.81 12.65 8.14
N ARG A 146 7.13 13.73 7.72
CA ARG A 146 6.55 14.75 8.61
C ARG A 146 5.04 14.60 8.79
N LYS A 147 4.35 14.09 7.76
CA LYS A 147 2.90 13.96 7.78
C LYS A 147 2.44 12.58 7.35
N VAL A 148 1.59 11.98 8.18
CA VAL A 148 0.92 10.71 7.88
C VAL A 148 -0.58 10.88 7.99
N THR A 149 -1.30 10.43 6.97
CA THR A 149 -2.76 10.33 7.00
C THR A 149 -3.16 8.89 6.69
N LEU A 150 -3.80 8.23 7.65
CA LEU A 150 -4.32 6.88 7.49
C LEU A 150 -5.85 6.95 7.46
N LYS A 151 -6.44 6.54 6.35
CA LYS A 151 -7.89 6.45 6.16
C LYS A 151 -8.27 4.99 5.99
N PHE A 152 -8.90 4.46 7.02
CA PHE A 152 -9.40 3.11 7.01
C PHE A 152 -10.90 3.13 6.75
N LYS A 153 -11.45 2.02 6.27
CA LYS A 153 -12.88 1.74 6.36
C LYS A 153 -12.98 0.34 6.95
N ALA A 154 -13.22 0.27 8.26
CA ALA A 154 -13.25 -0.98 9.00
C ALA A 154 -14.69 -1.36 9.37
N MET A 155 -15.10 -2.59 9.05
CA MET A 155 -16.34 -3.14 9.60
C MET A 155 -16.16 -3.68 11.04
N GLU A 156 -14.90 -3.97 11.45
CA GLU A 156 -14.52 -4.45 12.79
C GLU A 156 -13.09 -3.98 13.14
N VAL A 157 -12.77 -3.87 14.44
CA VAL A 157 -11.46 -3.45 14.96
C VAL A 157 -10.43 -4.54 14.67
N ASN A 158 -9.43 -4.26 13.82
CA ASN A 158 -8.31 -5.18 13.55
C ASN A 158 -6.99 -4.64 14.12
N CYS A 159 -6.06 -5.56 14.44
CA CYS A 159 -4.75 -5.16 14.94
C CYS A 159 -3.84 -4.60 13.84
N PHE A 160 -4.09 -4.89 12.56
CA PHE A 160 -3.24 -4.44 11.45
C PHE A 160 -3.12 -2.92 11.39
N GLN A 161 -4.26 -2.21 11.47
CA GLN A 161 -4.28 -0.75 11.45
C GLN A 161 -3.49 -0.16 12.61
N VAL A 162 -3.67 -0.72 13.81
CA VAL A 162 -2.96 -0.31 15.02
C VAL A 162 -1.47 -0.62 14.90
N GLN A 163 -1.12 -1.78 14.37
CA GLN A 163 0.27 -2.19 14.15
C GLN A 163 0.94 -1.32 13.09
N LEU A 164 0.26 -1.00 11.98
CA LEU A 164 0.76 -0.08 10.95
C LEU A 164 0.99 1.32 11.52
N ALA A 165 0.05 1.82 12.31
CA ALA A 165 0.20 3.10 12.99
C ALA A 165 1.40 3.08 13.95
N LYS A 166 1.52 2.05 14.80
CA LYS A 166 2.66 1.87 15.71
C LYS A 166 3.98 1.77 14.96
N PHE A 167 4.01 1.04 13.85
CA PHE A 167 5.18 0.90 12.99
C PHE A 167 5.61 2.26 12.44
N LEU A 168 4.67 3.07 11.92
CA LEU A 168 4.99 4.40 11.38
C LEU A 168 5.49 5.34 12.48
N VAL A 169 4.86 5.35 13.65
CA VAL A 169 5.33 6.14 14.81
C VAL A 169 6.73 5.72 15.25
N GLY A 170 7.02 4.41 15.27
CA GLY A 170 8.35 3.90 15.63
C GLY A 170 9.44 4.19 14.60
N ASN A 171 9.08 4.43 13.34
CA ASN A 171 10.02 4.64 12.25
C ASN A 171 10.09 6.10 11.75
N ALA A 172 9.20 6.99 12.17
CA ALA A 172 9.12 8.38 11.71
C ALA A 172 9.39 9.37 12.87
N MET A 173 10.67 9.55 13.20
CA MET A 173 11.10 10.37 14.35
C MET A 173 10.85 11.87 14.18
N VAL A 174 10.67 12.35 12.95
CA VAL A 174 10.35 13.76 12.62
C VAL A 174 8.86 13.96 12.28
N LEU A 175 8.01 12.99 12.64
CA LEU A 175 6.57 13.07 12.39
C LEU A 175 5.97 14.23 13.20
N GLU A 176 5.44 15.23 12.49
CA GLU A 176 4.80 16.42 13.05
C GLU A 176 3.28 16.23 13.15
N GLU A 177 2.69 15.54 12.17
CA GLU A 177 1.24 15.35 12.08
C GLU A 177 0.91 13.90 11.73
N MET A 178 0.03 13.29 12.53
CA MET A 178 -0.57 12.00 12.24
C MET A 178 -2.09 12.09 12.35
N GLN A 179 -2.76 11.83 11.24
CA GLN A 179 -4.22 11.74 11.20
C GLN A 179 -4.62 10.29 10.97
N VAL A 180 -5.52 9.79 11.80
CA VAL A 180 -6.14 8.47 11.63
C VAL A 180 -7.65 8.68 11.57
N ASP A 181 -8.24 8.21 10.48
CA ASP A 181 -9.66 8.34 10.17
C ASP A 181 -10.22 6.94 9.86
N ASP A 182 -11.40 6.63 10.39
CA ASP A 182 -12.14 5.38 10.12
C ASP A 182 -13.03 5.50 8.88
N GLY A 183 -12.88 6.60 8.14
CA GLY A 183 -13.55 6.89 6.89
C GLY A 183 -15.03 7.18 7.09
N ASP A 184 -15.67 7.73 6.05
CA ASP A 184 -17.12 7.85 6.04
C ASP A 184 -17.72 6.43 5.94
N GLN A 185 -18.17 5.92 7.09
CA GLN A 185 -18.87 4.63 7.27
C GLN A 185 -20.26 4.62 6.58
N PHE A 186 -20.74 5.78 6.10
CA PHE A 186 -22.06 5.96 5.51
C PHE A 186 -21.98 6.87 4.27
N SER A 187 -21.77 6.28 3.08
CA SER A 187 -21.96 6.96 1.79
C SER A 187 -22.45 5.98 0.73
#